data_AF-A0ABC8T5U0-F1
#
_entry.id   AF-A0ABC8T5U0-F1
#
_cell.length_a   1.000
_cell.length_b   1.000
_cell.length_c   1.000
_cell.angle_alpha   90.00
_cell.angle_beta   90.00
_cell.angle_gamma   90.00
#
_symmetry.space_group_name_H-M   'P 1'
#
loop_
_entity.id
_entity.type
_entity.pdbx_description
1 polymer ?
#
loop_
_entity_poly.entity_id
_entity_poly.type
_entity_poly.pdbx_seq_one_letter_code
_entity_poly.pdbx_strand_id
1 'polypeptide(L)'
;MQLGVDTVPVLVGPVSYLLLSKPAKGVDKSFSLLSLLDKILPIYKEVVCELKAAGASWIQFDEPTLVKDLEYNELQVFTKAYSELESTLSGVNVLVATYFADVPAEEFKTLTALKGLTAFGFDLVRGTKTLDLIKGGFPSGKYLFAGVVDGKNIWANDVASSLSILQSLEGVVGKDKLFVSTSCSLLHTAVDLINEPKLDKEIKSWLAFAAQKVVEVNALAKALSGHKDEGFFSANAAAQASRKSSPRVPNEAVQKAAAAFKGSDHRRATNVSAILDAQQKKLNLPILPTTTIGSFPQTMELRKVRRENKAKKISVEEYVKAIKEEINKVVKLQEELDIDVLVHGEPERNDVVEYFGEQLSGFAFTANGWVPSYGSRCVKPPIIYGDVSRPKPMTICWKNWMQIDGVSSRRRAERVNGAR
;
A
#
# COMPACT_ATOMS: atom_id res chain seq x y z
N MET A 1 20.08 -4.27 26.68
CA MET A 1 20.13 -3.08 25.79
C MET A 1 21.58 -2.61 25.65
N GLN A 2 22.24 -2.92 24.53
CA GLN A 2 23.66 -2.55 24.32
C GLN A 2 23.85 -1.16 23.71
N LEU A 3 22.80 -0.59 23.11
CA LEU A 3 22.84 0.73 22.43
C LEU A 3 22.11 1.85 23.19
N GLY A 4 21.59 1.58 24.40
CA GLY A 4 20.85 2.57 25.20
C GLY A 4 19.52 3.03 24.60
N VAL A 5 18.95 2.26 23.67
CA VAL A 5 17.65 2.53 23.05
C VAL A 5 16.62 1.52 23.55
N ASP A 6 15.60 2.00 24.24
CA ASP A 6 14.44 1.20 24.61
C ASP A 6 13.54 1.01 23.39
N THR A 7 13.13 -0.23 23.15
CA THR A 7 12.31 -0.61 21.99
C THR A 7 11.06 -1.34 22.43
N VAL A 8 10.00 -1.21 21.65
CA VAL A 8 8.78 -2.02 21.79
C VAL A 8 8.87 -3.19 20.80
N PRO A 9 9.00 -4.45 21.26
CA PRO A 9 8.89 -5.61 20.40
C PRO A 9 7.48 -5.68 19.80
N VAL A 10 7.40 -5.93 18.49
CA VAL A 10 6.14 -6.07 17.75
C VAL A 10 6.01 -7.50 17.27
N LEU A 11 4.89 -8.14 17.61
CA LEU A 11 4.54 -9.50 17.21
C LEU A 11 3.18 -9.47 16.51
N VAL A 12 2.99 -10.29 15.47
CA VAL A 12 1.63 -10.57 15.01
C VAL A 12 0.91 -11.31 16.14
N GLY A 13 -0.28 -10.84 16.52
CA GLY A 13 -1.08 -11.43 17.58
C GLY A 13 -1.52 -12.86 17.24
N PRO A 14 -1.75 -13.70 18.26
CA PRO A 14 -1.99 -15.13 18.08
C PRO A 14 -3.24 -15.42 17.22
N VAL A 15 -4.27 -14.57 17.29
CA VAL A 15 -5.52 -14.82 16.57
C VAL A 15 -5.38 -14.40 15.11
N SER A 16 -4.85 -13.20 14.85
CA SER A 16 -4.52 -12.76 13.49
C SER A 16 -3.55 -13.71 12.79
N TYR A 17 -2.55 -14.23 13.51
CA TYR A 17 -1.62 -15.20 12.93
C TYR A 17 -2.35 -16.45 12.41
N LEU A 18 -3.27 -17.01 13.18
CA LEU A 18 -4.07 -18.17 12.77
C LEU A 18 -5.07 -17.83 11.66
N LEU A 19 -5.76 -16.70 11.75
CA LEU A 19 -6.72 -16.25 10.74
C LEU A 19 -6.07 -15.93 9.38
N LEU A 20 -4.80 -15.51 9.38
CA LEU A 20 -4.02 -15.22 8.17
C LEU A 20 -3.22 -16.44 7.66
N SER A 21 -3.25 -17.56 8.40
CA SER A 21 -2.61 -18.81 7.99
C SER A 21 -3.48 -19.59 6.98
N LYS A 22 -2.95 -20.70 6.46
CA LYS A 22 -3.69 -21.64 5.62
C LYS A 22 -3.35 -23.09 5.98
N PRO A 23 -4.28 -24.05 5.79
CA PRO A 23 -3.95 -25.46 5.92
C PRO A 23 -2.81 -25.86 4.99
N ALA A 24 -1.94 -26.77 5.47
CA ALA A 24 -0.86 -27.33 4.65
C ALA A 24 -1.43 -28.19 3.50
N LYS A 25 -0.62 -28.45 2.48
CA LYS A 25 -1.02 -29.32 1.37
C LYS A 25 -1.41 -30.70 1.90
N GLY A 26 -2.59 -31.18 1.54
CA GLY A 26 -3.12 -32.47 1.99
C GLY A 26 -3.94 -32.43 3.28
N VAL A 27 -3.99 -31.28 3.97
CA VAL A 27 -4.95 -31.05 5.07
C VAL A 27 -6.29 -30.65 4.48
N ASP A 28 -7.37 -31.16 5.10
CA ASP A 28 -8.73 -30.85 4.68
C ASP A 28 -9.00 -29.34 4.77
N LYS A 29 -9.70 -28.78 3.77
CA LYS A 29 -9.97 -27.33 3.70
C LYS A 29 -10.96 -26.87 4.77
N SER A 30 -11.78 -27.77 5.32
CA SER A 30 -12.67 -27.50 6.45
C SER A 30 -11.95 -27.45 7.80
N PHE A 31 -10.65 -27.78 7.83
CA PHE A 31 -9.85 -27.67 9.05
C PHE A 31 -9.81 -26.23 9.56
N SER A 32 -10.36 -26.00 10.75
CA SER A 32 -10.33 -24.70 11.41
C SER A 32 -8.95 -24.44 11.99
N LEU A 33 -8.25 -23.44 11.45
CA LEU A 33 -6.95 -22.98 11.97
C LEU A 33 -7.06 -22.44 13.40
N LEU A 34 -8.20 -21.86 13.76
CA LEU A 34 -8.47 -21.38 15.11
C LEU A 34 -8.48 -22.50 16.16
N SER A 35 -8.71 -23.75 15.75
CA SER A 35 -8.58 -24.91 16.64
C SER A 35 -7.15 -25.13 17.17
N LEU A 36 -6.15 -24.50 16.55
CA LEU A 36 -4.75 -24.56 16.97
C LEU A 36 -4.40 -23.53 18.06
N LEU A 37 -5.36 -22.71 18.51
CA LEU A 37 -5.11 -21.67 19.51
C LEU A 37 -4.44 -22.23 20.77
N ASP A 38 -4.99 -23.31 21.33
CA ASP A 38 -4.48 -23.90 22.59
C ASP A 38 -3.07 -24.48 22.43
N LYS A 39 -2.61 -24.71 21.19
CA LYS A 39 -1.25 -25.16 20.88
C LYS A 39 -0.27 -24.02 20.67
N ILE A 40 -0.74 -22.86 20.20
CA ILE A 40 0.15 -21.72 19.90
C ILE A 40 0.32 -20.79 21.11
N LEU A 41 -0.70 -20.68 21.98
CA LEU A 41 -0.62 -19.81 23.16
C LEU A 41 0.54 -20.13 24.10
N PRO A 42 0.92 -21.41 24.36
CA PRO A 42 2.12 -21.71 25.14
C PRO A 42 3.40 -21.10 24.57
N ILE A 43 3.53 -21.04 23.24
CA ILE A 43 4.69 -20.44 22.55
C ILE A 43 4.67 -18.92 22.74
N TYR A 44 3.51 -18.28 22.61
CA TYR A 44 3.38 -16.85 22.91
C TYR A 44 3.74 -16.54 24.38
N LYS A 45 3.37 -17.42 25.33
CA LYS A 45 3.75 -17.26 26.74
C LYS A 45 5.26 -17.31 26.93
N GLU A 46 5.94 -18.27 26.30
CA GLU A 46 7.40 -18.41 26.32
C GLU A 46 8.08 -17.14 25.80
N VAL A 47 7.68 -16.68 24.60
CA VAL A 47 8.24 -15.46 23.99
C VAL A 47 8.01 -14.22 24.87
N VAL A 48 6.81 -14.06 25.46
CA VAL A 48 6.55 -12.94 26.38
C VAL A 48 7.46 -12.99 27.61
N CYS A 49 7.64 -14.17 28.22
CA CYS A 49 8.55 -14.35 29.35
C CYS A 49 9.99 -14.00 29.00
N GLU A 50 10.47 -14.43 27.82
CA GLU A 50 11.81 -14.10 27.33
C GLU A 50 11.98 -12.60 27.09
N LEU A 51 11.01 -11.95 26.46
CA LEU A 51 11.02 -10.50 26.24
C LEU A 51 11.06 -9.72 27.56
N LYS A 52 10.28 -10.15 28.56
CA LYS A 52 10.31 -9.56 29.91
C LYS A 52 11.67 -9.76 30.58
N ALA A 53 12.24 -10.97 30.51
CA ALA A 53 13.56 -11.26 31.06
C ALA A 53 14.66 -10.44 30.36
N ALA A 54 14.49 -10.13 29.08
CA ALA A 54 15.37 -9.26 28.31
C ALA A 54 15.19 -7.75 28.64
N GLY A 55 14.19 -7.39 29.46
CA GLY A 55 13.94 -6.03 29.93
C GLY A 55 12.88 -5.25 29.15
N ALA A 56 12.05 -5.91 28.33
CA ALA A 56 10.97 -5.23 27.62
C ALA A 56 9.92 -4.68 28.60
N SER A 57 9.71 -3.36 28.59
CA SER A 57 8.68 -2.66 29.39
C SER A 57 7.34 -2.55 28.66
N TRP A 58 7.36 -2.75 27.35
CA TRP A 58 6.21 -2.75 26.44
C TRP A 58 6.32 -3.91 25.46
N ILE A 59 5.18 -4.48 25.06
CA ILE A 59 5.06 -5.44 23.95
C ILE A 59 3.84 -5.02 23.12
N GLN A 60 3.97 -5.01 21.81
CA GLN A 60 2.88 -4.78 20.87
C GLN A 60 2.48 -6.08 20.19
N PHE A 61 1.18 -6.39 20.22
CA PHE A 61 0.56 -7.40 19.40
C PHE A 61 -0.26 -6.74 18.29
N ASP A 62 0.10 -7.03 17.05
CA ASP A 62 -0.66 -6.61 15.89
C ASP A 62 -1.82 -7.58 15.68
N GLU A 63 -3.05 -7.12 15.91
CA GLU A 63 -4.28 -7.87 15.63
C GLU A 63 -5.10 -7.22 14.49
N PRO A 64 -4.53 -7.07 13.27
CA PRO A 64 -5.17 -6.33 12.18
C PRO A 64 -6.42 -7.02 11.65
N THR A 65 -6.66 -8.31 11.93
CA THR A 65 -7.89 -8.96 11.44
C THR A 65 -9.15 -8.49 12.17
N LEU A 66 -9.03 -7.76 13.27
CA LEU A 66 -10.15 -7.12 13.98
C LEU A 66 -10.84 -6.02 13.16
N VAL A 67 -10.28 -5.60 12.02
CA VAL A 67 -10.93 -4.67 11.08
C VAL A 67 -11.69 -5.39 9.96
N LYS A 68 -11.67 -6.73 9.92
CA LYS A 68 -12.39 -7.54 8.95
C LYS A 68 -13.80 -7.86 9.47
N ASP A 69 -14.67 -8.27 8.56
CA ASP A 69 -15.93 -8.91 8.95
C ASP A 69 -15.62 -10.27 9.57
N LEU A 70 -15.77 -10.37 10.89
CA LEU A 70 -15.54 -11.59 11.67
C LEU A 70 -16.88 -12.24 12.03
N GLU A 71 -16.93 -13.57 12.00
CA GLU A 71 -18.04 -14.29 12.60
C GLU A 71 -17.97 -14.22 14.14
N TYR A 72 -19.11 -14.37 14.81
CA TYR A 72 -19.19 -14.26 16.28
C TYR A 72 -18.23 -15.21 17.01
N ASN A 73 -18.12 -16.45 16.53
CA ASN A 73 -17.19 -17.46 17.04
C ASN A 73 -15.72 -17.04 16.87
N GLU A 74 -15.35 -16.40 15.75
CA GLU A 74 -14.00 -15.89 15.52
C GLU A 74 -13.67 -14.75 16.49
N LEU A 75 -14.61 -13.83 16.72
CA LEU A 75 -14.43 -12.74 17.67
C LEU A 75 -14.23 -13.25 19.11
N GLN A 76 -14.96 -14.29 19.53
CA GLN A 76 -14.77 -14.90 20.86
C GLN A 76 -13.37 -15.51 21.06
N VAL A 77 -12.67 -15.88 19.98
CA VAL A 77 -11.31 -16.41 20.06
C VAL A 77 -10.33 -15.36 20.61
N PHE A 78 -10.52 -14.07 20.30
CA PHE A 78 -9.70 -13.00 20.88
C PHE A 78 -9.84 -12.93 22.39
N THR A 79 -11.08 -12.98 22.90
CA THR A 79 -11.33 -13.01 24.34
C THR A 79 -10.64 -14.21 24.99
N LYS A 80 -10.82 -15.41 24.42
CA LYS A 80 -10.16 -16.62 24.93
C LYS A 80 -8.63 -16.47 24.96
N ALA A 81 -8.04 -16.03 23.86
CA ALA A 81 -6.59 -15.89 23.72
C ALA A 81 -5.99 -14.94 24.78
N TYR A 82 -6.55 -13.74 24.90
CA TYR A 82 -5.99 -12.73 25.78
C TYR A 82 -6.33 -12.95 27.26
N SER A 83 -7.45 -13.61 27.58
CA SER A 83 -7.70 -14.09 28.94
C SER A 83 -6.70 -15.17 29.36
N GLU A 84 -6.31 -16.06 28.46
CA GLU A 84 -5.32 -17.09 28.78
C GLU A 84 -3.90 -16.52 28.92
N LEU A 85 -3.58 -15.45 28.20
CA LEU A 85 -2.30 -14.75 28.29
C LEU A 85 -2.21 -13.80 29.50
N GLU A 86 -3.33 -13.42 30.12
CA GLU A 86 -3.42 -12.34 31.13
C GLU A 86 -2.37 -12.45 32.25
N SER A 87 -2.20 -13.64 32.84
CA SER A 87 -1.22 -13.85 33.92
C SER A 87 0.22 -13.66 33.47
N THR A 88 0.54 -14.04 32.22
CA THR A 88 1.88 -13.92 31.64
C THR A 88 2.19 -12.47 31.26
N LEU A 89 1.17 -11.75 30.78
CA LEU A 89 1.22 -10.34 30.42
C LEU A 89 1.35 -9.41 31.64
N SER A 90 1.03 -9.89 32.85
CA SER A 90 1.18 -9.10 34.08
C SER A 90 2.62 -8.60 34.27
N GLY A 91 2.78 -7.33 34.63
CA GLY A 91 4.08 -6.70 34.86
C GLY A 91 4.80 -6.17 33.60
N VAL A 92 4.15 -6.23 32.44
CA VAL A 92 4.59 -5.54 31.22
C VAL A 92 3.41 -4.77 30.61
N ASN A 93 3.67 -3.64 29.95
CA ASN A 93 2.62 -2.96 29.20
C ASN A 93 2.37 -3.68 27.88
N VAL A 94 1.10 -3.93 27.56
CA VAL A 94 0.69 -4.65 26.36
C VAL A 94 -0.23 -3.78 25.53
N LEU A 95 0.23 -3.50 24.31
CA LEU A 95 -0.51 -2.80 23.27
C LEU A 95 -1.10 -3.82 22.30
N VAL A 96 -2.41 -3.74 22.02
CA VAL A 96 -2.98 -4.38 20.83
C VAL A 96 -3.25 -3.31 19.79
N ALA A 97 -2.62 -3.43 18.63
CA ALA A 97 -2.74 -2.49 17.52
C ALA A 97 -3.62 -3.05 16.41
N THR A 98 -4.54 -2.22 15.92
CA THR A 98 -5.39 -2.46 14.75
C THR A 98 -5.16 -1.36 13.73
N TYR A 99 -5.22 -1.70 12.45
CA TYR A 99 -4.91 -0.73 11.40
C TYR A 99 -5.50 -1.10 10.04
N PHE A 100 -5.41 -0.14 9.11
CA PHE A 100 -5.85 -0.19 7.71
C PHE A 100 -7.32 0.15 7.44
N ALA A 101 -8.21 0.03 8.41
CA ALA A 101 -9.64 0.34 8.30
C ALA A 101 -10.26 0.64 9.68
N ASP A 102 -11.55 0.97 9.70
CA ASP A 102 -12.35 1.03 10.93
C ASP A 102 -12.39 -0.34 11.62
N VAL A 103 -12.25 -0.34 12.95
CA VAL A 103 -12.67 -1.45 13.80
C VAL A 103 -14.20 -1.36 13.99
N PRO A 104 -14.98 -2.40 13.65
CA PRO A 104 -16.41 -2.37 13.88
C PRO A 104 -16.75 -2.39 15.38
N ALA A 105 -17.98 -1.97 15.72
CA ALA A 105 -18.33 -1.60 17.09
C ALA A 105 -18.24 -2.76 18.09
N GLU A 106 -18.61 -3.98 17.69
CA GLU A 106 -18.56 -5.16 18.56
C GLU A 106 -17.12 -5.62 18.80
N GLU A 107 -16.25 -5.54 17.79
CA GLU A 107 -14.82 -5.81 17.88
C GLU A 107 -14.14 -4.78 18.79
N PHE A 108 -14.45 -3.49 18.64
CA PHE A 108 -13.95 -2.42 19.49
C PHE A 108 -14.34 -2.67 20.95
N LYS A 109 -15.62 -2.98 21.21
CA LYS A 109 -16.13 -3.28 22.54
C LYS A 109 -15.47 -4.54 23.13
N THR A 110 -15.33 -5.60 22.34
CA THR A 110 -14.71 -6.86 22.78
C THR A 110 -13.26 -6.64 23.14
N LEU A 111 -12.50 -5.97 22.28
CA LEU A 111 -11.09 -5.67 22.47
C LEU A 111 -10.87 -4.79 23.73
N THR A 112 -11.63 -3.70 23.85
CA THR A 112 -11.46 -2.73 24.95
C THR A 112 -11.94 -3.25 26.31
N ALA A 113 -12.72 -4.34 26.34
CA ALA A 113 -13.12 -5.02 27.57
C ALA A 113 -12.05 -5.98 28.14
N LEU A 114 -10.98 -6.27 27.40
CA LEU A 114 -9.94 -7.20 27.83
C LEU A 114 -9.07 -6.59 28.95
N LYS A 115 -9.07 -7.25 30.12
CA LYS A 115 -8.42 -6.74 31.34
C LYS A 115 -6.90 -6.75 31.27
N GLY A 116 -6.32 -7.81 30.69
CA GLY A 116 -4.87 -8.01 30.58
C GLY A 116 -4.14 -7.07 29.62
N LEU A 117 -4.86 -6.28 28.82
CA LEU A 117 -4.28 -5.31 27.88
C LEU A 117 -4.13 -3.95 28.55
N THR A 118 -2.98 -3.29 28.40
CA THR A 118 -2.78 -1.95 28.99
C THR A 118 -3.08 -0.84 27.99
N ALA A 119 -2.98 -1.12 26.69
CA ALA A 119 -3.08 -0.12 25.64
C ALA A 119 -3.77 -0.65 24.37
N PHE A 120 -4.38 0.28 23.63
CA PHE A 120 -5.04 0.01 22.36
C PHE A 120 -4.57 0.99 21.28
N GLY A 121 -4.21 0.47 20.11
CA GLY A 121 -3.77 1.26 18.96
C GLY A 121 -4.79 1.18 17.84
N PHE A 122 -5.15 2.33 17.29
CA PHE A 122 -6.14 2.43 16.22
C PHE A 122 -5.64 3.33 15.08
N ASP A 123 -5.92 2.93 13.85
CA ASP A 123 -5.72 3.75 12.65
C ASP A 123 -6.81 4.82 12.58
N LEU A 124 -6.46 6.06 12.94
CA LEU A 124 -7.37 7.21 12.90
C LEU A 124 -7.25 8.02 11.59
N VAL A 125 -6.45 7.56 10.63
CA VAL A 125 -6.38 8.11 9.27
C VAL A 125 -7.46 7.47 8.39
N ARG A 126 -7.65 6.15 8.53
CA ARG A 126 -8.69 5.39 7.81
C ARG A 126 -9.92 5.11 8.68
N GLY A 127 -9.73 4.98 9.98
CA GLY A 127 -10.79 4.62 10.93
C GLY A 127 -11.58 5.82 11.47
N THR A 128 -12.35 6.50 10.61
CA THR A 128 -13.15 7.66 11.05
C THR A 128 -14.30 7.27 11.98
N LYS A 129 -14.90 6.09 11.81
CA LYS A 129 -15.94 5.58 12.72
C LYS A 129 -15.33 5.09 14.03
N THR A 130 -14.13 4.51 13.99
CA THR A 130 -13.39 4.15 15.21
C THR A 130 -13.06 5.38 16.05
N LEU A 131 -12.73 6.52 15.43
CA LEU A 131 -12.58 7.80 16.14
C LEU A 131 -13.86 8.19 16.89
N ASP A 132 -15.03 8.04 16.26
CA ASP A 132 -16.32 8.35 16.89
C ASP A 132 -16.64 7.40 18.05
N LEU A 133 -16.30 6.10 17.93
CA LEU A 133 -16.44 5.12 19.02
C LEU A 133 -15.61 5.55 20.24
N ILE A 134 -14.34 5.94 20.03
CA ILE A 134 -13.46 6.39 21.11
C ILE A 134 -14.01 7.65 21.77
N LYS A 135 -14.51 8.62 20.97
CA LYS A 135 -15.15 9.84 21.51
C LYS A 135 -16.41 9.54 22.33
N GLY A 136 -17.12 8.47 22.00
CA GLY A 136 -18.27 7.98 22.76
C GLY A 136 -17.89 7.34 24.10
N GLY A 137 -16.65 6.88 24.26
CA GLY A 137 -16.12 6.36 25.51
C GLY A 137 -14.88 5.49 25.33
N PHE A 138 -13.97 5.53 26.32
CA PHE A 138 -12.75 4.74 26.34
C PHE A 138 -12.52 4.13 27.73
N PRO A 139 -11.99 2.90 27.84
CA PRO A 139 -11.78 2.26 29.14
C PRO A 139 -10.81 3.04 30.03
N SER A 140 -11.23 3.32 31.27
CA SER A 140 -10.44 4.08 32.23
C SER A 140 -9.13 3.38 32.59
N GLY A 141 -8.06 4.17 32.74
CA GLY A 141 -6.72 3.69 33.10
C GLY A 141 -5.92 3.05 31.96
N LYS A 142 -6.53 2.81 30.80
CA LYS A 142 -5.88 2.25 29.61
C LYS A 142 -5.27 3.35 28.74
N TYR A 143 -4.21 3.01 28.00
CA TYR A 143 -3.55 3.92 27.08
C TYR A 143 -4.17 3.84 25.67
N LEU A 144 -4.24 4.97 24.98
CA LEU A 144 -4.65 5.07 23.59
C LEU A 144 -3.45 5.46 22.73
N PHE A 145 -3.09 4.62 21.76
CA PHE A 145 -2.15 4.95 20.70
C PHE A 145 -2.95 5.45 19.48
N ALA A 146 -3.00 6.76 19.32
CA ALA A 146 -3.77 7.45 18.31
C ALA A 146 -2.98 7.54 16.99
N GLY A 147 -3.30 6.65 16.04
CA GLY A 147 -2.65 6.54 14.75
C GLY A 147 -3.07 7.63 13.76
N VAL A 148 -2.56 8.86 13.93
CA VAL A 148 -2.96 10.04 13.15
C VAL A 148 -2.00 10.38 12.01
N VAL A 149 -0.81 9.77 11.95
CA VAL A 149 0.17 9.95 10.87
C VAL A 149 0.11 8.77 9.88
N ASP A 150 -0.26 9.02 8.62
CA ASP A 150 -0.51 7.95 7.63
C ASP A 150 0.75 7.11 7.36
N GLY A 151 0.73 5.82 7.71
CA GLY A 151 1.81 4.88 7.43
C GLY A 151 1.73 4.18 6.06
N LYS A 152 0.67 4.42 5.27
CA LYS A 152 0.45 3.84 3.94
C LYS A 152 0.64 4.82 2.79
N ASN A 153 0.74 6.11 3.06
CA ASN A 153 0.83 7.13 2.03
C ASN A 153 1.89 8.18 2.38
N ILE A 154 2.40 8.83 1.34
CA ILE A 154 3.57 9.72 1.39
C ILE A 154 3.21 11.21 1.48
N TRP A 155 1.94 11.55 1.64
CA TRP A 155 1.54 12.93 1.88
C TRP A 155 1.98 13.38 3.28
N ALA A 156 2.48 14.62 3.36
CA ALA A 156 2.75 15.26 4.64
C ALA A 156 1.45 15.38 5.43
N ASN A 157 1.52 15.09 6.73
CA ASN A 157 0.39 15.16 7.64
C ASN A 157 -0.12 16.61 7.76
N ASP A 158 -1.44 16.79 7.88
CA ASP A 158 -2.01 18.06 8.33
C ASP A 158 -1.90 18.10 9.87
N VAL A 159 -0.81 18.67 10.36
CA VAL A 159 -0.44 18.58 11.79
C VAL A 159 -1.37 19.41 12.67
N ALA A 160 -1.98 20.46 12.13
CA ALA A 160 -2.98 21.25 12.85
C ALA A 160 -4.27 20.44 13.04
N SER A 161 -4.75 19.80 11.98
CA SER A 161 -5.93 18.94 12.04
C SER A 161 -5.72 17.74 12.95
N SER A 162 -4.55 17.09 12.85
CA SER A 162 -4.20 15.96 13.72
C SER A 162 -4.08 16.37 15.18
N LEU A 163 -3.48 17.54 15.48
CA LEU A 163 -3.42 18.06 16.84
C LEU A 163 -4.82 18.32 17.43
N SER A 164 -5.75 18.84 16.64
CA SER A 164 -7.14 19.05 17.09
C SER A 164 -7.84 17.73 17.43
N ILE A 165 -7.62 16.67 16.63
CA ILE A 165 -8.11 15.33 16.94
C ILE A 165 -7.52 14.83 18.26
N LEU A 166 -6.20 14.96 18.44
CA LEU A 166 -5.51 14.52 19.65
C LEU A 166 -6.01 15.27 20.90
N GLN A 167 -6.20 16.59 20.83
CA GLN A 167 -6.75 17.38 21.93
C GLN A 167 -8.18 16.95 22.29
N SER A 168 -9.01 16.64 21.29
CA SER A 168 -10.35 16.09 21.54
C SER A 168 -10.29 14.72 22.24
N LEU A 169 -9.33 13.88 21.90
CA LEU A 169 -9.14 12.57 22.51
C LEU A 169 -8.56 12.67 23.91
N GLU A 170 -7.68 13.63 24.16
CA GLU A 170 -7.09 13.89 25.47
C GLU A 170 -8.17 14.14 26.53
N GLY A 171 -9.23 14.87 26.17
CA GLY A 171 -10.39 15.09 27.05
C GLY A 171 -11.17 13.83 27.41
N VAL A 172 -11.04 12.76 26.62
CA VAL A 172 -11.72 11.47 26.83
C VAL A 172 -10.83 10.49 27.58
N VAL A 173 -9.57 10.33 27.16
CA VAL A 173 -8.67 9.31 27.72
C VAL A 173 -7.79 9.82 28.86
N GLY A 174 -7.59 11.13 28.95
CA GLY A 174 -6.68 11.78 29.89
C GLY A 174 -5.28 12.02 29.31
N LYS A 175 -4.66 13.12 29.73
CA LYS A 175 -3.35 13.62 29.25
C LYS A 175 -2.24 12.58 29.29
N ASP A 176 -2.11 11.86 30.40
CA ASP A 176 -1.03 10.88 30.60
C ASP A 176 -1.31 9.51 29.95
N LYS A 177 -2.44 9.39 29.24
CA LYS A 177 -2.89 8.14 28.62
C LYS A 177 -2.96 8.19 27.10
N LEU A 178 -2.70 9.35 26.49
CA LEU A 178 -2.72 9.52 25.04
C LEU A 178 -1.31 9.48 24.45
N PHE A 179 -1.08 8.55 23.52
CA PHE A 179 0.13 8.44 22.72
C PHE A 179 -0.16 8.86 21.28
N VAL A 180 0.71 9.68 20.71
CA VAL A 180 0.69 9.95 19.26
C VAL A 180 1.43 8.83 18.55
N SER A 181 0.82 8.24 17.52
CA SER A 181 1.44 7.17 16.74
C SER A 181 1.20 7.33 15.23
N THR A 182 1.90 6.52 14.45
CA THR A 182 1.53 6.29 13.05
C THR A 182 0.27 5.43 12.97
N SER A 183 -0.45 5.53 11.85
CA SER A 183 -1.68 4.78 11.61
C SER A 183 -1.44 3.28 11.42
N CYS A 184 -0.24 2.91 10.98
CA CYS A 184 0.28 1.56 10.85
C CYS A 184 1.81 1.61 10.76
N SER A 185 2.45 0.47 10.50
CA SER A 185 3.89 0.42 10.24
C SER A 185 4.29 1.30 9.04
N LEU A 186 5.41 2.00 9.17
CA LEU A 186 6.00 2.79 8.07
C LEU A 186 6.62 1.93 6.97
N LEU A 187 6.56 0.59 7.09
CA LEU A 187 6.96 -0.37 6.05
C LEU A 187 6.36 -0.05 4.67
N HIS A 188 5.16 0.55 4.65
CA HIS A 188 4.44 0.86 3.42
C HIS A 188 4.78 2.25 2.84
N THR A 189 5.82 2.91 3.35
CA THR A 189 6.29 4.21 2.87
C THR A 189 7.74 4.13 2.42
N ALA A 190 8.13 5.03 1.52
CA ALA A 190 9.53 5.22 1.18
C ALA A 190 10.33 5.70 2.41
N VAL A 191 11.64 5.47 2.42
CA VAL A 191 12.46 5.66 3.62
C VAL A 191 12.68 7.14 3.97
N ASP A 192 13.23 7.93 3.04
CA ASP A 192 13.63 9.31 3.35
C ASP A 192 13.56 10.22 2.13
N LEU A 193 12.79 11.30 2.26
CA LEU A 193 12.52 12.27 1.20
C LEU A 193 13.75 13.13 0.85
N ILE A 194 14.73 13.26 1.76
CA ILE A 194 15.96 14.02 1.45
C ILE A 194 16.71 13.39 0.26
N ASN A 195 16.58 12.08 0.08
CA ASN A 195 17.21 11.31 -0.99
C ASN A 195 16.52 11.46 -2.36
N GLU A 196 15.62 12.43 -2.53
CA GLU A 196 14.96 12.76 -3.78
C GLU A 196 15.55 14.02 -4.44
N PRO A 197 16.62 13.90 -5.25
CA PRO A 197 17.31 15.06 -5.84
C PRO A 197 16.61 15.62 -7.09
N LYS A 198 15.73 14.85 -7.73
CA LYS A 198 15.08 15.20 -9.00
C LYS A 198 13.60 15.57 -8.86
N LEU A 199 13.03 15.43 -7.67
CA LEU A 199 11.63 15.75 -7.43
C LEU A 199 11.45 17.28 -7.46
N ASP A 200 10.41 17.74 -8.14
CA ASP A 200 10.02 19.15 -8.18
C ASP A 200 9.86 19.70 -6.76
N LYS A 201 10.37 20.91 -6.50
CA LYS A 201 10.42 21.49 -5.15
C LYS A 201 9.04 21.74 -4.55
N GLU A 202 8.07 22.16 -5.37
CA GLU A 202 6.70 22.40 -4.92
C GLU A 202 6.06 21.07 -4.50
N ILE A 203 6.13 20.05 -5.37
CA ILE A 203 5.58 18.72 -5.06
C ILE A 203 6.29 18.10 -3.85
N LYS A 204 7.62 18.20 -3.78
CA LYS A 204 8.43 17.70 -2.66
C LYS A 204 7.98 18.30 -1.33
N SER A 205 7.57 19.58 -1.30
CA SER A 205 7.09 20.22 -0.07
C SER A 205 5.79 19.61 0.48
N TRP A 206 5.02 18.90 -0.36
CA TRP A 206 3.75 18.28 0.04
C TRP A 206 3.91 16.87 0.62
N LEU A 207 5.13 16.32 0.63
CA LEU A 207 5.37 14.92 0.95
C LEU A 207 6.09 14.74 2.28
N ALA A 208 5.88 13.58 2.89
CA ALA A 208 6.63 13.06 4.02
C ALA A 208 6.85 11.55 3.82
N PHE A 209 8.11 11.12 3.82
CA PHE A 209 8.49 9.69 3.83
C PHE A 209 8.66 9.22 5.28
N ALA A 210 9.08 7.96 5.51
CA ALA A 210 9.15 7.39 6.86
C ALA A 210 9.95 8.27 7.84
N ALA A 211 11.12 8.76 7.44
CA ALA A 211 11.95 9.65 8.27
C ALA A 211 11.20 10.94 8.67
N GLN A 212 10.50 11.57 7.74
CA GLN A 212 9.72 12.79 8.01
C GLN A 212 8.48 12.48 8.88
N LYS A 213 7.84 11.32 8.71
CA LYS A 213 6.69 10.90 9.52
C LYS A 213 7.05 10.68 10.98
N VAL A 214 8.26 10.21 11.28
CA VAL A 214 8.76 10.15 12.65
C VAL A 214 8.89 11.55 13.26
N VAL A 215 9.32 12.54 12.47
CA VAL A 215 9.37 13.95 12.90
C VAL A 215 7.96 14.51 13.13
N GLU A 216 6.99 14.18 12.27
CA GLU A 216 5.58 14.58 12.43
C GLU A 216 4.98 14.04 13.75
N VAL A 217 5.18 12.75 14.06
CA VAL A 217 4.73 12.14 15.33
C VAL A 217 5.34 12.87 16.53
N ASN A 218 6.65 13.14 16.50
CA ASN A 218 7.34 13.84 17.58
C ASN A 218 6.85 15.30 17.73
N ALA A 219 6.63 16.02 16.63
CA ALA A 219 6.13 17.39 16.65
C ALA A 219 4.72 17.46 17.26
N LEU A 220 3.84 16.52 16.90
CA LEU A 220 2.50 16.39 17.47
C LEU A 220 2.55 16.05 18.97
N ALA A 221 3.39 15.10 19.38
CA ALA A 221 3.55 14.73 20.79
C ALA A 221 4.06 15.90 21.66
N LYS A 222 5.05 16.65 21.16
CA LYS A 222 5.54 17.87 21.81
C LYS A 222 4.47 18.95 21.91
N ALA A 223 3.70 19.15 20.83
CA ALA A 223 2.60 20.10 20.82
C ALA A 223 1.51 19.74 21.85
N LEU A 224 1.15 18.46 21.96
CA LEU A 224 0.21 17.95 22.95
C LEU A 224 0.70 18.18 24.39
N SER A 225 2.02 18.10 24.60
CA SER A 225 2.66 18.39 25.88
C SER A 225 2.82 19.89 26.19
N GLY A 226 2.38 20.79 25.30
CA GLY A 226 2.47 22.25 25.46
C GLY A 226 3.74 22.89 24.88
N HIS A 227 4.55 22.14 24.15
CA HIS A 227 5.79 22.59 23.50
C HIS A 227 5.66 22.58 21.98
N LYS A 228 4.63 23.27 21.47
CA LYS A 228 4.35 23.34 20.04
C LYS A 228 5.46 24.11 19.31
N ASP A 229 6.05 23.48 18.29
CA ASP A 229 6.99 24.13 17.37
C ASP A 229 6.22 24.97 16.34
N GLU A 230 6.08 26.26 16.60
CA GLU A 230 5.35 27.17 15.72
C GLU A 230 5.98 27.29 14.33
N GLY A 231 7.31 27.16 14.21
CA GLY A 231 7.99 27.19 12.92
C GLY A 231 7.64 25.99 12.05
N PHE A 232 7.66 24.79 12.64
CA PHE A 232 7.26 23.56 11.95
C PHE A 232 5.78 23.57 11.56
N PHE A 233 4.88 23.99 12.46
CA PHE A 233 3.45 24.07 12.17
C PHE A 233 3.14 25.12 11.08
N SER A 234 3.80 26.28 11.11
CA SER A 234 3.64 27.31 10.08
C SER A 234 4.12 26.83 8.71
N ALA A 235 5.28 26.17 8.64
CA ALA A 235 5.81 25.60 7.40
C ALA A 235 4.89 24.50 6.85
N ASN A 236 4.37 23.63 7.71
CA ASN A 236 3.38 22.61 7.33
C ASN A 236 2.10 23.26 6.77
N ALA A 237 1.54 24.26 7.46
CA ALA A 237 0.36 24.97 7.00
C ALA A 237 0.57 25.63 5.64
N ALA A 238 1.74 26.23 5.41
CA ALA A 238 2.11 26.81 4.12
C ALA A 238 2.19 25.75 3.00
N ALA A 239 2.77 24.58 3.27
CA ALA A 239 2.81 23.46 2.33
C ALA A 239 1.39 22.92 2.00
N GLN A 240 0.53 22.77 3.01
CA GLN A 240 -0.87 22.36 2.82
C GLN A 240 -1.65 23.38 1.98
N ALA A 241 -1.47 24.67 2.25
CA ALA A 241 -2.09 25.75 1.49
C ALA A 241 -1.60 25.78 0.03
N SER A 242 -0.29 25.64 -0.19
CA SER A 242 0.33 25.55 -1.52
C SER A 242 -0.27 24.41 -2.34
N ARG A 243 -0.45 23.22 -1.76
CA ARG A 243 -1.08 22.09 -2.45
C ARG A 243 -2.53 22.39 -2.83
N LYS A 244 -3.31 22.93 -1.89
CA LYS A 244 -4.74 23.25 -2.10
C LYS A 244 -4.96 24.30 -3.19
N SER A 245 -4.05 25.26 -3.33
CA SER A 245 -4.14 26.35 -4.31
C SER A 245 -3.35 26.11 -5.61
N SER A 246 -2.58 25.01 -5.70
CA SER A 246 -1.71 24.79 -6.86
C SER A 246 -2.53 24.60 -8.14
N PRO A 247 -2.27 25.36 -9.21
CA PRO A 247 -2.96 25.21 -10.49
C PRO A 247 -2.58 23.90 -11.21
N ARG A 248 -1.60 23.16 -10.68
CA ARG A 248 -1.18 21.85 -11.19
C ARG A 248 -2.09 20.71 -10.76
N VAL A 249 -2.93 20.92 -9.74
CA VAL A 249 -3.82 19.89 -9.18
C VAL A 249 -5.12 19.78 -9.98
N PRO A 250 -5.93 20.85 -10.14
CA PRO A 250 -7.15 20.76 -10.94
C PRO A 250 -6.87 20.86 -12.45
N ASN A 251 -7.61 20.09 -13.24
CA ASN A 251 -7.66 20.19 -14.68
C ASN A 251 -9.12 20.24 -15.14
N GLU A 252 -9.58 21.42 -15.58
CA GLU A 252 -10.97 21.66 -15.96
C GLU A 252 -11.48 20.69 -17.05
N ALA A 253 -10.63 20.35 -18.02
CA ALA A 253 -11.00 19.43 -19.09
C ALA A 253 -11.24 18.01 -18.54
N VAL A 254 -10.42 17.55 -17.59
CA VAL A 254 -10.61 16.26 -16.91
C VAL A 254 -11.88 16.27 -16.08
N GLN A 255 -12.13 17.34 -15.32
CA GLN A 255 -13.32 17.45 -14.48
C GLN A 255 -14.61 17.48 -15.31
N LYS A 256 -14.61 18.23 -16.42
CA LYS A 256 -15.73 18.26 -17.37
C LYS A 256 -15.97 16.88 -18.00
N ALA A 257 -14.92 16.18 -18.40
CA ALA A 257 -15.03 14.82 -18.95
C ALA A 257 -15.60 13.84 -17.90
N ALA A 258 -15.07 13.86 -16.67
CA ALA A 258 -15.54 13.01 -15.58
C ALA A 258 -17.02 13.27 -15.25
N ALA A 259 -17.45 14.54 -15.25
CA ALA A 259 -18.85 14.90 -15.04
C ALA A 259 -19.77 14.35 -16.16
N ALA A 260 -19.32 14.39 -17.42
CA ALA A 260 -20.08 13.88 -18.56
C ALA A 260 -20.30 12.35 -18.54
N PHE A 261 -19.49 11.59 -17.79
CA PHE A 261 -19.66 10.14 -17.64
C PHE A 261 -20.72 9.73 -16.62
N LYS A 262 -21.17 10.63 -15.75
CA LYS A 262 -22.20 10.31 -14.75
C LYS A 262 -23.50 9.88 -15.44
N GLY A 263 -23.94 8.65 -15.17
CA GLY A 263 -25.16 8.08 -15.76
C GLY A 263 -24.99 7.44 -17.14
N SER A 264 -23.76 7.37 -17.68
CA SER A 264 -23.49 6.63 -18.91
C SER A 264 -23.46 5.11 -18.67
N ASP A 265 -23.91 4.32 -19.66
CA ASP A 265 -23.77 2.86 -19.61
C ASP A 265 -22.33 2.47 -19.96
N HIS A 266 -21.66 1.79 -19.04
CA HIS A 266 -20.29 1.32 -19.19
C HIS A 266 -20.22 -0.10 -19.80
N ARG A 267 -21.36 -0.67 -20.19
CA ARG A 267 -21.44 -1.99 -20.82
C ARG A 267 -21.27 -1.87 -22.32
N ARG A 268 -20.72 -2.95 -22.91
CA ARG A 268 -20.74 -3.12 -24.36
C ARG A 268 -22.20 -3.29 -24.79
N ALA A 269 -22.63 -2.54 -25.81
CA ALA A 269 -23.98 -2.64 -26.37
C ALA A 269 -24.28 -4.01 -27.00
N THR A 270 -23.24 -4.73 -27.45
CA THR A 270 -23.37 -6.06 -28.05
C THR A 270 -23.32 -7.14 -26.99
N ASN A 271 -24.24 -8.11 -27.04
CA ASN A 271 -24.23 -9.25 -26.15
C ASN A 271 -23.00 -10.17 -26.39
N VAL A 272 -22.66 -10.97 -25.37
CA VAL A 272 -21.46 -11.82 -25.38
C VAL A 272 -21.48 -12.84 -26.51
N SER A 273 -22.62 -13.46 -26.81
CA SER A 273 -22.74 -14.49 -27.86
C SER A 273 -22.36 -13.93 -29.24
N ALA A 274 -22.94 -12.79 -29.63
CA ALA A 274 -22.63 -12.13 -30.89
C ALA A 274 -21.16 -11.65 -30.96
N ILE A 275 -20.57 -11.27 -29.82
CA ILE A 275 -19.14 -10.93 -29.76
C ILE A 275 -18.29 -12.17 -30.02
N LEU A 276 -18.58 -13.29 -29.38
CA LEU A 276 -17.82 -14.53 -29.55
C LEU A 276 -17.91 -15.05 -30.99
N ASP A 277 -19.09 -15.02 -31.60
CA ASP A 277 -19.26 -15.42 -33.01
C ASP A 277 -18.44 -14.54 -33.97
N ALA A 278 -18.47 -13.22 -33.76
CA ALA A 278 -17.70 -12.28 -34.57
C ALA A 278 -16.19 -12.44 -34.36
N GLN A 279 -15.76 -12.70 -33.12
CA GLN A 279 -14.36 -12.96 -32.78
C GLN A 279 -13.87 -14.28 -33.39
N GLN A 280 -14.65 -15.35 -33.32
CA GLN A 280 -14.28 -16.63 -33.91
C GLN A 280 -14.16 -16.53 -35.42
N LYS A 281 -15.10 -15.85 -36.09
CA LYS A 281 -15.03 -15.60 -37.55
C LYS A 281 -13.80 -14.77 -37.94
N LYS A 282 -13.40 -13.79 -37.12
CA LYS A 282 -12.28 -12.89 -37.41
C LYS A 282 -10.91 -13.48 -37.07
N LEU A 283 -10.82 -14.19 -35.96
CA LEU A 283 -9.56 -14.69 -35.40
C LEU A 283 -9.26 -16.12 -35.84
N ASN A 284 -10.30 -16.92 -36.12
CA ASN A 284 -10.19 -18.32 -36.54
C ASN A 284 -9.24 -19.14 -35.66
N LEU A 285 -9.41 -19.01 -34.34
CA LEU A 285 -8.57 -19.69 -33.36
C LEU A 285 -8.94 -21.17 -33.25
N PRO A 286 -7.98 -22.07 -32.95
CA PRO A 286 -8.27 -23.47 -32.66
C PRO A 286 -9.09 -23.61 -31.37
N ILE A 287 -9.56 -24.82 -31.09
CA ILE A 287 -10.38 -25.11 -29.90
C ILE A 287 -9.65 -24.87 -28.58
N LEU A 288 -8.33 -25.05 -28.55
CA LEU A 288 -7.46 -24.78 -27.40
C LEU A 288 -6.37 -23.79 -27.81
N PRO A 289 -6.70 -22.49 -27.96
CA PRO A 289 -5.72 -21.50 -28.38
C PRO A 289 -4.71 -21.21 -27.28
N THR A 290 -3.45 -21.09 -27.67
CA THR A 290 -2.30 -20.85 -26.82
C THR A 290 -1.87 -19.38 -26.87
N THR A 291 -1.48 -18.85 -25.71
CA THR A 291 -0.96 -17.48 -25.60
C THR A 291 -0.09 -17.35 -24.35
N THR A 292 0.59 -16.23 -24.21
CA THR A 292 1.35 -15.85 -23.01
C THR A 292 0.81 -14.52 -22.45
N ILE A 293 1.24 -14.14 -21.24
CA ILE A 293 0.61 -13.03 -20.48
C ILE A 293 1.17 -11.64 -20.83
N GLY A 294 2.31 -11.55 -21.51
CA GLY A 294 2.86 -10.27 -21.98
C GLY A 294 4.39 -10.21 -21.95
N SER A 295 4.98 -10.16 -20.76
CA SER A 295 6.41 -9.92 -20.58
C SER A 295 7.27 -11.13 -20.91
N PHE A 296 8.41 -10.88 -21.55
CA PHE A 296 9.48 -11.86 -21.77
C PHE A 296 10.73 -11.50 -20.94
N PRO A 297 11.70 -12.42 -20.80
CA PRO A 297 12.88 -12.20 -19.97
C PRO A 297 13.62 -10.89 -20.26
N GLN A 298 13.83 -10.11 -19.20
CA GLN A 298 14.46 -8.80 -19.26
C GLN A 298 16.00 -8.93 -19.16
N THR A 299 16.65 -9.15 -20.32
CA THR A 299 18.10 -9.41 -20.46
C THR A 299 18.97 -8.28 -19.92
N MET A 300 20.24 -8.57 -19.61
CA MET A 300 21.17 -7.55 -19.11
C MET A 300 21.42 -6.46 -20.17
N GLU A 301 21.48 -6.86 -21.42
CA GLU A 301 21.64 -6.02 -22.60
C GLU A 301 20.46 -5.05 -22.72
N LEU A 302 19.23 -5.53 -22.59
CA LEU A 302 18.03 -4.70 -22.62
C LEU A 302 17.99 -3.69 -21.45
N ARG A 303 18.39 -4.13 -20.25
CA ARG A 303 18.53 -3.24 -19.09
C ARG A 303 19.61 -2.17 -19.33
N LYS A 304 20.73 -2.53 -19.95
CA LYS A 304 21.81 -1.61 -20.31
C LYS A 304 21.32 -0.57 -21.31
N VAL A 305 20.68 -0.99 -22.41
CA VAL A 305 20.14 -0.11 -23.45
C VAL A 305 19.13 0.89 -22.86
N ARG A 306 18.18 0.43 -22.03
CA ARG A 306 17.24 1.34 -21.35
C ARG A 306 17.92 2.34 -20.42
N ARG A 307 18.91 1.88 -19.65
CA ARG A 307 19.68 2.75 -18.74
C ARG A 307 20.46 3.81 -19.51
N GLU A 308 21.07 3.44 -20.63
CA GLU A 308 21.82 4.36 -21.50
C GLU A 308 20.92 5.37 -22.18
N ASN A 309 19.73 4.95 -22.64
CA ASN A 309 18.71 5.87 -23.15
C ASN A 309 18.24 6.86 -22.06
N LYS A 310 17.93 6.38 -20.84
CA LYS A 310 17.54 7.25 -19.72
C LYS A 310 18.65 8.21 -19.30
N ALA A 311 19.91 7.82 -19.50
CA ALA A 311 21.08 8.65 -19.26
C ALA A 311 21.47 9.54 -20.47
N LYS A 312 20.69 9.52 -21.56
CA LYS A 312 20.95 10.24 -22.83
C LYS A 312 22.33 9.93 -23.43
N LYS A 313 22.81 8.70 -23.25
CA LYS A 313 24.11 8.22 -23.76
C LYS A 313 24.04 7.60 -25.16
N ILE A 314 22.84 7.22 -25.59
CA ILE A 314 22.54 6.71 -26.94
C ILE A 314 21.43 7.57 -27.54
N SER A 315 21.32 7.58 -28.87
CA SER A 315 20.24 8.28 -29.55
C SER A 315 18.89 7.57 -29.37
N VAL A 316 17.79 8.29 -29.59
CA VAL A 316 16.44 7.70 -29.56
C VAL A 316 16.30 6.67 -30.67
N GLU A 317 16.95 6.91 -31.82
CA GLU A 317 16.96 6.02 -32.97
C GLU A 317 17.67 4.70 -32.65
N GLU A 318 18.83 4.76 -31.99
CA GLU A 318 19.57 3.59 -31.51
C GLU A 318 18.75 2.79 -30.49
N TYR A 319 18.11 3.48 -29.53
CA TYR A 319 17.21 2.86 -28.57
C TYR A 319 16.06 2.13 -29.26
N VAL A 320 15.34 2.82 -30.15
CA VAL A 320 14.20 2.25 -30.89
C VAL A 320 14.63 1.04 -31.70
N LYS A 321 15.80 1.09 -32.36
CA LYS A 321 16.34 -0.04 -33.12
C LYS A 321 16.57 -1.26 -32.23
N ALA A 322 17.22 -1.10 -31.07
CA ALA A 322 17.47 -2.20 -30.15
C ALA A 322 16.17 -2.81 -29.59
N ILE A 323 15.17 -1.99 -29.26
CA ILE A 323 13.86 -2.49 -28.81
C ILE A 323 13.13 -3.26 -29.91
N LYS A 324 13.19 -2.77 -31.17
CA LYS A 324 12.62 -3.47 -32.32
C LYS A 324 13.27 -4.83 -32.55
N GLU A 325 14.59 -4.92 -32.47
CA GLU A 325 15.32 -6.18 -32.60
C GLU A 325 14.88 -7.19 -31.54
N GLU A 326 14.67 -6.75 -30.30
CA GLU A 326 14.21 -7.62 -29.22
C GLU A 326 12.76 -8.09 -29.42
N ILE A 327 11.86 -7.20 -29.84
CA ILE A 327 10.48 -7.54 -30.22
C ILE A 327 10.50 -8.63 -31.32
N ASN A 328 11.35 -8.47 -32.35
CA ASN A 328 11.43 -9.42 -33.44
C ASN A 328 11.89 -10.80 -32.98
N LYS A 329 12.87 -10.88 -32.08
CA LYS A 329 13.31 -12.15 -31.49
C LYS A 329 12.18 -12.83 -30.71
N VAL A 330 11.46 -12.07 -29.89
CA VAL A 330 10.34 -12.58 -29.08
C VAL A 330 9.19 -13.07 -29.96
N VAL A 331 8.86 -12.33 -31.02
CA VAL A 331 7.83 -12.74 -31.99
C VAL A 331 8.24 -14.01 -32.70
N LYS A 332 9.46 -14.06 -33.26
CA LYS A 332 9.98 -15.23 -33.98
C LYS A 332 9.99 -16.49 -33.10
N LEU A 333 10.43 -16.36 -31.84
CA LEU A 333 10.41 -17.47 -30.89
C LEU A 333 8.99 -18.01 -30.65
N GLN A 334 8.00 -17.13 -30.49
CA GLN A 334 6.62 -17.58 -30.30
C GLN A 334 6.03 -18.23 -31.55
N GLU A 335 6.44 -17.80 -32.75
CA GLU A 335 6.06 -18.46 -34.00
C GLU A 335 6.70 -19.85 -34.13
N GLU A 336 7.98 -19.99 -33.78
CA GLU A 336 8.69 -21.28 -33.73
C GLU A 336 8.05 -22.25 -32.72
N LEU A 337 7.48 -21.72 -31.63
CA LEU A 337 6.74 -22.48 -30.62
C LEU A 337 5.26 -22.70 -30.95
N ASP A 338 4.82 -22.28 -32.14
CA ASP A 338 3.44 -22.40 -32.62
C ASP A 338 2.38 -21.75 -31.72
N ILE A 339 2.69 -20.60 -31.10
CA ILE A 339 1.73 -19.85 -30.27
C ILE A 339 0.65 -19.16 -31.13
N ASP A 340 -0.63 -19.28 -30.77
CA ASP A 340 -1.75 -18.76 -31.56
C ASP A 340 -1.92 -17.23 -31.49
N VAL A 341 -1.79 -16.67 -30.28
CA VAL A 341 -1.89 -15.23 -30.03
C VAL A 341 -0.61 -14.73 -29.39
N LEU A 342 0.12 -13.89 -30.13
CA LEU A 342 1.46 -13.44 -29.75
C LEU A 342 1.41 -12.20 -28.86
N VAL A 343 2.45 -12.04 -28.05
CA VAL A 343 2.77 -10.80 -27.32
C VAL A 343 4.12 -10.26 -27.79
N HIS A 344 4.44 -9.01 -27.46
CA HIS A 344 5.71 -8.42 -27.89
C HIS A 344 6.85 -8.46 -26.88
N GLY A 345 6.59 -9.01 -25.68
CA GLY A 345 7.60 -9.18 -24.64
C GLY A 345 7.79 -7.97 -23.72
N GLU A 346 7.15 -6.83 -24.00
CA GLU A 346 7.30 -5.58 -23.23
C GLU A 346 8.76 -5.12 -23.00
N PRO A 347 9.68 -5.22 -24.00
CA PRO A 347 11.07 -4.86 -23.80
C PRO A 347 11.29 -3.35 -23.55
N GLU A 348 10.34 -2.51 -23.92
CA GLU A 348 10.38 -1.06 -23.65
C GLU A 348 10.05 -0.71 -22.19
N ARG A 349 9.44 -1.63 -21.43
CA ARG A 349 8.88 -1.36 -20.10
C ARG A 349 9.79 -1.86 -19.01
N ASN A 350 10.15 -0.97 -18.08
CA ASN A 350 10.90 -1.32 -16.88
C ASN A 350 9.98 -1.78 -15.74
N ASP A 351 8.87 -1.08 -15.57
CA ASP A 351 7.79 -1.35 -14.63
C ASP A 351 6.47 -1.03 -15.33
N VAL A 352 5.47 -1.85 -15.05
CA VAL A 352 4.20 -1.81 -15.78
C VAL A 352 3.34 -0.61 -15.37
N VAL A 353 3.58 0.03 -14.22
CA VAL A 353 2.88 1.25 -13.80
C VAL A 353 3.71 2.49 -14.12
N GLU A 354 5.03 2.46 -13.87
CA GLU A 354 5.95 3.58 -14.16
C GLU A 354 5.90 3.97 -15.64
N TYR A 355 5.88 3.00 -16.56
CA TYR A 355 5.83 3.27 -18.00
C TYR A 355 4.64 4.11 -18.44
N PHE A 356 3.44 3.86 -17.90
CA PHE A 356 2.26 4.65 -18.24
C PHE A 356 2.27 5.98 -17.50
N GLY A 357 2.61 5.98 -16.21
CA GLY A 357 2.63 7.20 -15.42
C GLY A 357 3.59 8.26 -16.01
N GLU A 358 4.77 7.86 -16.51
CA GLU A 358 5.74 8.80 -17.11
C GLU A 358 5.17 9.53 -18.35
N GLN A 359 4.07 9.03 -18.92
CA GLN A 359 3.40 9.57 -20.10
C GLN A 359 2.04 10.20 -19.79
N LEU A 360 1.65 10.24 -18.51
CA LEU A 360 0.42 10.85 -18.02
C LEU A 360 0.72 12.16 -17.29
N SER A 361 -0.10 13.18 -17.53
CA SER A 361 -0.12 14.38 -16.69
C SER A 361 -0.69 14.04 -15.32
N GLY A 362 -0.31 14.79 -14.28
CA GLY A 362 -0.78 14.58 -12.90
C GLY A 362 0.03 13.56 -12.10
N PHE A 363 1.14 13.04 -12.66
CA PHE A 363 2.05 12.11 -12.01
C PHE A 363 3.42 12.72 -11.72
N ALA A 364 4.01 12.37 -10.58
CA ALA A 364 5.40 12.62 -10.24
C ALA A 364 6.12 11.30 -9.93
N PHE A 365 7.45 11.30 -10.12
CA PHE A 365 8.30 10.12 -10.00
C PHE A 365 9.44 10.39 -9.04
N THR A 366 9.71 9.40 -8.21
CA THR A 366 10.85 9.42 -7.30
C THR A 366 12.07 8.77 -7.97
N ALA A 367 13.26 9.10 -7.50
CA ALA A 367 14.50 8.42 -7.81
C ALA A 367 14.74 7.25 -6.85
N ASN A 368 14.46 7.43 -5.55
CA ASN A 368 14.80 6.52 -4.46
C ASN A 368 13.60 6.17 -3.54
N GLY A 369 12.38 6.45 -3.98
CA GLY A 369 11.15 6.19 -3.23
C GLY A 369 10.74 4.71 -3.21
N TRP A 370 11.66 3.84 -2.81
CA TRP A 370 11.47 2.38 -2.77
C TRP A 370 10.61 1.96 -1.58
N VAL A 371 9.66 1.05 -1.85
CA VAL A 371 8.80 0.42 -0.86
C VAL A 371 8.91 -1.10 -1.02
N PRO A 372 9.15 -1.87 0.05
CA PRO A 372 9.14 -3.33 -0.02
C PRO A 372 7.79 -3.86 -0.52
N SER A 373 7.83 -4.84 -1.43
CA SER A 373 6.63 -5.51 -1.94
C SER A 373 6.58 -6.97 -1.47
N TYR A 374 7.61 -7.76 -1.81
CA TYR A 374 7.70 -9.16 -1.35
C TYR A 374 9.14 -9.67 -1.36
N GLY A 375 9.60 -10.20 -0.22
CA GLY A 375 10.99 -10.64 -0.05
C GLY A 375 11.96 -9.48 -0.30
N SER A 376 12.93 -9.70 -1.20
CA SER A 376 13.88 -8.66 -1.62
C SER A 376 13.39 -7.78 -2.77
N ARG A 377 12.14 -7.95 -3.24
CA ARG A 377 11.57 -7.14 -4.32
C ARG A 377 10.94 -5.87 -3.75
N CYS A 378 11.44 -4.73 -4.20
CA CYS A 378 10.87 -3.42 -3.93
C CYS A 378 10.21 -2.85 -5.18
N VAL A 379 9.22 -2.00 -4.97
CA VAL A 379 8.59 -1.19 -6.01
C VAL A 379 8.85 0.29 -5.74
N LYS A 380 8.70 1.11 -6.76
CA LYS A 380 8.83 2.56 -6.65
C LYS A 380 7.55 3.20 -7.18
N PRO A 381 6.48 3.25 -6.36
CA PRO A 381 5.18 3.68 -6.82
C PRO A 381 5.24 5.14 -7.31
N PRO A 382 4.61 5.46 -8.45
CA PRO A 382 4.50 6.84 -8.87
C PRO A 382 3.47 7.59 -8.01
N ILE A 383 3.59 8.91 -7.98
CA ILE A 383 2.80 9.78 -7.11
C ILE A 383 1.77 10.51 -7.96
N ILE A 384 0.48 10.26 -7.73
CA ILE A 384 -0.59 11.06 -8.34
C ILE A 384 -0.75 12.33 -7.52
N TYR A 385 -0.36 13.47 -8.08
CA TYR A 385 -0.47 14.75 -7.39
C TYR A 385 -1.65 15.61 -7.86
N GLY A 386 -2.21 15.31 -9.04
CA GLY A 386 -3.29 16.10 -9.66
C GLY A 386 -4.13 15.30 -10.65
N ASP A 387 -5.06 15.99 -11.30
CA ASP A 387 -5.99 15.43 -12.27
C ASP A 387 -5.24 14.78 -13.46
N VAL A 388 -5.54 13.51 -13.69
CA VAL A 388 -4.81 12.68 -14.65
C VAL A 388 -5.36 12.85 -16.06
N SER A 389 -4.48 13.12 -17.02
CA SER A 389 -4.83 13.15 -18.45
C SER A 389 -3.75 12.51 -19.32
N ARG A 390 -4.16 12.02 -20.49
CA ARG A 390 -3.29 11.37 -21.47
C ARG A 390 -3.02 12.31 -22.66
N PRO A 391 -1.90 13.05 -22.68
CA PRO A 391 -1.62 14.04 -23.72
C PRO A 391 -1.28 13.40 -25.08
N LYS A 392 -0.70 12.20 -25.10
CA LYS A 392 -0.25 11.51 -26.33
C LYS A 392 -0.54 10.00 -26.25
N PRO A 393 -0.64 9.30 -27.40
CA PRO A 393 -0.67 7.84 -27.42
C PRO A 393 0.58 7.23 -26.75
N MET A 394 0.41 6.20 -25.93
CA MET A 394 1.50 5.66 -25.08
C MET A 394 2.14 4.36 -25.60
N THR A 395 1.36 3.51 -26.29
CA THR A 395 1.79 2.16 -26.73
C THR A 395 1.69 1.95 -28.24
N ILE A 396 1.02 2.86 -28.95
CA ILE A 396 0.65 2.68 -30.36
C ILE A 396 1.89 2.62 -31.26
N CYS A 397 2.97 3.34 -30.95
CA CYS A 397 4.19 3.32 -31.77
C CYS A 397 4.78 1.90 -31.88
N TRP A 398 4.90 1.18 -30.77
CA TRP A 398 5.41 -0.20 -30.75
C TRP A 398 4.49 -1.15 -31.50
N LYS A 399 3.17 -0.99 -31.34
CA LYS A 399 2.16 -1.77 -32.04
C LYS A 399 2.17 -1.53 -33.56
N ASN A 400 2.26 -0.28 -34.00
CA ASN A 400 2.27 0.05 -35.42
C ASN A 400 3.50 -0.54 -36.10
N TRP A 401 4.66 -0.55 -35.45
CA TRP A 401 5.86 -1.21 -36.02
C TRP A 401 5.68 -2.71 -36.17
N MET A 402 5.02 -3.36 -35.22
CA MET A 402 4.67 -4.77 -35.32
C MET A 402 3.73 -5.11 -36.49
N GLN A 403 2.84 -4.18 -36.87
CA GLN A 403 1.88 -4.36 -37.97
C GLN A 403 2.43 -3.93 -39.35
N ILE A 404 3.29 -2.91 -39.40
CA ILE A 404 3.78 -2.31 -40.65
C ILE A 404 4.97 -3.07 -41.23
N ASP A 405 5.89 -3.59 -40.39
CA ASP A 405 7.14 -4.20 -40.86
C ASP A 405 6.98 -5.69 -41.29
N GLY A 406 5.75 -6.19 -41.46
CA GLY A 406 5.50 -7.54 -42.00
C GLY A 406 6.00 -8.70 -41.13
N VAL A 407 6.34 -8.44 -39.87
CA VAL A 407 7.09 -9.36 -38.98
C VAL A 407 6.38 -10.70 -38.73
N SER A 408 5.05 -10.76 -38.79
CA SER A 408 4.26 -11.99 -38.58
C SER A 408 2.81 -11.79 -39.03
N SER A 409 2.23 -12.84 -39.62
CA SER A 409 0.81 -12.92 -39.99
C SER A 409 -0.13 -13.30 -38.83
N ARG A 410 0.42 -13.75 -37.68
CA ARG A 410 -0.36 -14.19 -36.51
C ARG A 410 -0.94 -13.01 -35.72
N ARG A 411 -2.04 -13.29 -35.00
CA ARG A 411 -2.78 -12.31 -34.19
C ARG A 411 -1.98 -11.94 -32.95
N ARG A 412 -2.11 -10.69 -32.47
CA ARG A 412 -1.28 -10.15 -31.38
C ARG A 412 -2.12 -9.43 -30.32
N ALA A 413 -1.77 -9.66 -29.06
CA ALA A 413 -2.38 -8.96 -27.93
C ALA A 413 -1.67 -7.62 -27.67
N GLU A 414 -2.46 -6.58 -27.41
CA GLU A 414 -1.97 -5.30 -26.91
C GLU A 414 -2.23 -5.21 -25.41
N ARG A 415 -1.22 -4.79 -24.65
CA ARG A 415 -1.32 -4.68 -23.20
C ARG A 415 -1.38 -3.23 -22.76
N VAL A 416 -2.49 -2.88 -22.13
CA VAL A 416 -2.71 -1.66 -21.37
C VAL A 416 -3.04 -2.07 -19.95
N ASN A 417 -2.53 -1.34 -18.96
CA ASN A 417 -2.93 -1.54 -17.58
C ASN A 417 -4.15 -0.70 -17.26
N GLY A 418 -5.19 -1.35 -16.73
CA GLY A 418 -6.28 -0.63 -16.09
C GLY A 418 -5.79 -0.05 -14.77
N ALA A 419 -6.12 1.22 -14.51
CA ALA A 419 -6.16 1.72 -13.13
C ALA A 419 -7.39 1.09 -12.47
N ARG A 420 -7.21 0.38 -11.36
CA ARG A 420 -8.30 0.01 -10.45
C ARG A 420 -8.17 0.81 -9.19
#